data_AF-A0A2H9R1A7-F1
#
_entry.id   AF-A0A2H9R1A7-F1
#
_cell.length_a   1.000
_cell.length_b   1.000
_cell.length_c   1.000
_cell.angle_alpha   90.00
_cell.angle_beta   90.00
_cell.angle_gamma   90.00
#
_symmetry.space_group_name_H-M   'P 1'
#
loop_
_entity.id
_entity.type
_entity.pdbx_description
1 polymer ?
#
loop_
_entity_poly.entity_id
_entity_poly.type
_entity_poly.pdbx_seq_one_letter_code
_entity_poly.pdbx_strand_id
1 'polypeptide(L)' 'MVKKQYVCRNCKMFTTEKECPNCKSKDLSASWKGVVIINKMEDSEIVKALKVNKPGKYALFVG' A
#
# COMPACT_ATOMS: atom_id res chain seq x y z
N MET A 1 17.92 -8.87 10.43
CA MET A 1 17.75 -7.43 10.18
C MET A 1 16.35 -7.20 9.64
N VAL A 2 15.47 -6.49 10.35
CA VAL A 2 14.08 -6.27 9.93
C VAL A 2 14.08 -5.22 8.81
N LYS A 3 13.68 -5.59 7.59
CA LYS A 3 13.54 -4.63 6.47
C LYS A 3 12.47 -3.62 6.85
N LYS A 4 12.86 -2.34 6.94
CA LYS A 4 11.94 -1.24 7.23
C LYS A 4 10.95 -1.11 6.07
N GLN A 5 9.67 -1.37 6.35
CA GLN A 5 8.61 -1.19 5.38
C GLN A 5 8.16 0.27 5.37
N TYR A 6 8.00 0.80 4.17
CA TYR A 6 7.42 2.10 3.93
C TYR A 6 6.07 1.94 3.24
N VAL A 7 5.25 2.96 3.35
CA VAL A 7 3.97 3.04 2.68
C VAL A 7 3.96 4.29 1.82
N CYS A 8 3.54 4.15 0.57
CA CYS A 8 3.39 5.30 -0.30
C CYS A 8 2.22 6.17 0.15
N ARG A 9 2.43 7.48 0.33
CA ARG A 9 1.32 8.39 0.69
C ARG A 9 0.26 8.52 -0.40
N ASN A 10 0.66 8.33 -1.66
CA ASN A 10 -0.23 8.52 -2.80
C ASN A 10 -1.17 7.33 -3.04
N CYS A 11 -0.63 6.11 -3.05
CA CYS A 11 -1.41 4.90 -3.35
C CYS A 11 -1.57 3.95 -2.14
N LYS A 12 -1.01 4.31 -0.98
CA LYS A 12 -1.06 3.55 0.28
C LYS A 12 -0.47 2.14 0.20
N MET A 13 0.25 1.82 -0.87
CA MET A 13 0.87 0.50 -1.03
C MET A 13 2.14 0.39 -0.19
N PHE A 14 2.32 -0.77 0.43
CA PHE A 14 3.55 -1.11 1.11
C PHE A 14 4.68 -1.39 0.12
N THR A 15 5.85 -0.83 0.41
CA THR A 15 7.09 -1.07 -0.33
C THR A 15 8.26 -1.20 0.64
N THR A 16 9.29 -1.94 0.24
CA THR A 16 10.60 -1.93 0.92
C THR A 16 11.64 -1.17 0.11
N GLU A 17 11.26 -0.65 -1.04
CA GLU A 17 12.14 0.09 -1.95
C GLU A 17 12.08 1.59 -1.68
N LYS A 18 13.01 2.34 -2.29
CA LYS A 18 13.04 3.81 -2.22
C LYS A 18 11.99 4.47 -3.10
N GLU A 19 11.31 3.69 -3.94
CA GLU A 19 10.28 4.15 -4.86
C GLU A 19 9.07 3.20 -4.78
N CYS A 20 7.87 3.74 -4.95
CA CYS A 20 6.67 2.93 -4.97
C CYS A 20 6.58 2.10 -6.28
N PRO A 21 6.48 0.75 -6.22
CA PRO A 21 6.38 -0.08 -7.42
C PRO A 21 5.06 0.09 -8.18
N ASN A 22 4.04 0.70 -7.56
CA ASN A 22 2.75 0.91 -8.19
C ASN A 22 2.65 2.25 -8.92
N CYS A 23 3.00 3.35 -8.23
CA CYS A 23 2.82 4.71 -8.77
C CYS A 23 4.12 5.45 -9.05
N LYS A 24 5.28 4.83 -8.81
CA LYS A 24 6.62 5.42 -8.96
C LYS A 24 6.88 6.68 -8.12
N SER A 25 6.03 6.96 -7.13
CA SER A 25 6.25 8.05 -6.19
C SER A 25 7.36 7.71 -5.22
N LYS A 26 8.17 8.71 -4.88
CA LYS A 26 9.18 8.67 -3.81
C LYS A 26 8.62 9.17 -2.47
N ASP A 27 7.35 9.58 -2.45
CA ASP A 27 6.66 10.04 -1.25
C ASP A 27 6.21 8.83 -0.41
N LEU A 28 7.15 8.39 0.43
CA LEU A 28 7.04 7.19 1.25
C LEU A 28 7.10 7.58 2.74
N SER A 29 6.19 7.04 3.54
CA SER A 29 6.12 7.26 4.98
C SER A 29 6.30 5.96 5.74
N ALA A 30 7.05 6.01 6.85
CA ALA A 30 7.16 4.91 7.79
C ALA A 30 6.03 4.92 8.84
N SER A 31 5.30 6.02 8.95
CA SER A 31 4.19 6.19 9.89
C SER A 31 2.87 5.88 9.21
N TRP A 32 2.30 4.72 9.52
CA TRP A 32 1.03 4.27 8.96
C TRP A 32 0.23 3.51 10.03
N LYS A 33 -1.09 3.43 9.84
CA LYS A 33 -2.00 2.70 10.73
C LYS A 33 -2.99 1.88 9.93
N GLY A 34 -3.25 0.67 10.42
CA GLY A 34 -4.13 -0.31 9.78
C GLY A 34 -3.48 -0.93 8.54
N VAL A 35 -3.66 -2.23 8.36
CA VAL A 35 -3.17 -2.97 7.20
C VAL A 35 -4.34 -3.69 6.53
N VAL A 36 -4.36 -3.64 5.21
CA VAL A 36 -5.28 -4.39 4.37
C VAL A 36 -4.44 -5.22 3.42
N ILE A 37 -4.76 -6.52 3.36
CA ILE A 37 -4.09 -7.45 2.44
C ILE A 37 -5.13 -7.90 1.44
N ILE A 38 -4.86 -7.61 0.17
CA ILE A 38 -5.74 -7.98 -0.93
C ILE A 38 -5.14 -9.19 -1.62
N ASN A 39 -5.68 -10.37 -1.28
CA ASN A 39 -5.25 -11.65 -1.87
C ASN A 39 -5.93 -11.90 -3.22
N LYS A 40 -7.24 -11.66 -3.30
CA LYS A 40 -8.04 -11.85 -4.52
C LYS A 40 -8.73 -10.55 -4.88
N MET A 41 -8.60 -10.14 -6.15
CA MET A 41 -9.22 -8.90 -6.63
C MET A 41 -10.63 -9.11 -7.20
N GLU A 42 -10.92 -10.30 -7.70
CA GLU A 42 -12.25 -10.66 -8.19
C GLU A 42 -13.27 -10.59 -7.04
N ASP A 43 -14.36 -9.85 -7.29
CA ASP A 43 -15.51 -9.66 -6.38
C ASP A 43 -15.23 -9.01 -5.02
N SER A 44 -14.05 -8.43 -4.82
CA SER A 44 -13.74 -7.73 -3.58
C SER A 44 -14.33 -6.32 -3.54
N GLU A 45 -15.29 -6.09 -2.65
CA GLU A 45 -15.83 -4.74 -2.38
C GLU A 45 -14.74 -3.80 -1.81
N ILE A 46 -13.76 -4.35 -1.10
CA ILE A 46 -12.62 -3.61 -0.54
C ILE A 46 -11.78 -2.99 -1.66
N VAL A 47 -11.57 -3.72 -2.76
CA VAL A 47 -10.83 -3.22 -3.94
C VAL A 47 -11.56 -2.02 -4.55
N LYS A 48 -12.89 -2.12 -4.67
CA LYS A 48 -13.75 -1.03 -5.19
C LYS A 48 -13.70 0.19 -4.26
N ALA A 49 -13.83 -0.02 -2.95
CA ALA A 49 -13.81 1.04 -1.94
C ALA A 49 -12.45 1.76 -1.88
N LEU A 50 -11.35 1.00 -1.95
CA LEU A 50 -9.98 1.56 -1.92
C LEU A 50 -9.48 2.05 -3.28
N LYS A 51 -10.25 1.82 -4.36
CA LYS A 51 -9.88 2.14 -5.76
C LYS A 51 -8.48 1.62 -6.13
N VAL A 52 -8.16 0.43 -5.65
CA VAL A 52 -6.91 -0.26 -5.94
C VAL A 52 -7.10 -1.23 -7.09
N ASN A 53 -6.04 -1.46 -7.86
CA ASN A 53 -6.08 -2.23 -9.09
C ASN A 53 -4.95 -3.27 -9.15
N LYS A 54 -4.27 -3.51 -8.02
CA LYS A 54 -3.24 -4.55 -7.88
C LYS A 54 -3.40 -5.27 -6.55
N PRO A 55 -3.26 -6.61 -6.51
CA PRO A 55 -3.18 -7.34 -5.25
C PRO A 55 -1.92 -6.92 -4.49
N GLY A 56 -2.00 -6.92 -3.17
CA GLY A 56 -0.88 -6.49 -2.34
C GLY A 56 -1.29 -6.03 -0.95
N LYS A 57 -0.30 -5.51 -0.23
CA LYS A 57 -0.46 -4.90 1.09
C LYS A 57 -0.66 -3.40 0.95
N TYR A 58 -1.70 -2.89 1.59
CA TYR A 58 -2.07 -1.48 1.63
C TYR A 58 -2.31 -1.01 3.06
N ALA A 59 -2.02 0.26 3.35
CA ALA A 59 -2.38 0.87 4.63
C ALA A 59 -3.71 1.60 4.53
N LEU A 60 -4.46 1.64 5.63
CA LEU A 60 -5.68 2.43 5.71
C LEU A 60 -5.37 3.92 5.85
N PHE A 61 -4.43 4.23 6.75
CA PHE A 61 -3.99 5.57 7.06
C PHE A 61 -2.48 5.68 6.94
N VAL A 62 -2.02 6.76 6.31
CA VAL A 62 -0.61 7.11 6.16
C VAL A 62 -0.46 8.53 6.70
N GLY A 63 0.48 8.72 7.63
CA GLY A 63 0.85 10.03 8.18
C GLY A 63 2.02 10.64 7.43
#